data_AF-A0A2M6YHZ8-F1
#
_entry.id   AF-A0A2M6YHZ8-F1
#
_cell.length_a   1.000
_cell.length_b   1.000
_cell.length_c   1.000
_cell.angle_alpha   90.00
_cell.angle_beta   90.00
_cell.angle_gamma   90.00
#
_symmetry.space_group_name_H-M   'P 1'
#
loop_
_entity.id
_entity.type
_entity.pdbx_description
1 polymer ?
#
loop_
_entity_poly.entity_id
_entity_poly.type
_entity_poly.pdbx_seq_one_letter_code
_entity_poly.pdbx_strand_id
1 'polypeptide(L)'
;MKNTYKEEDIEQILAEADELLQQIDSEIIEYGEDERRLQLEQYVQDLKKLKSEVHDKIGQEETSDSSSYGEGVHQAMEDIVKA
;
A
#
# COMPACT_ATOMS: atom_id res chain seq x y z
N MET A 1 0.33 10.04 -59.55
CA MET A 1 1.80 9.96 -59.41
C MET A 1 2.11 8.66 -58.69
N LYS A 2 2.97 7.79 -59.24
CA LYS A 2 3.49 6.63 -58.50
C LYS A 2 4.56 7.17 -57.56
N ASN A 3 4.32 7.13 -56.25
CA ASN A 3 5.38 7.35 -55.28
C ASN A 3 6.27 6.11 -55.31
N THR A 4 7.31 6.13 -56.12
CA THR A 4 8.42 5.19 -56.01
C THR A 4 9.29 5.67 -54.86
N TYR A 5 9.02 5.14 -53.66
CA TYR A 5 9.93 5.29 -52.53
C TYR A 5 11.26 4.64 -52.92
N LYS A 6 12.36 5.35 -52.70
CA LYS A 6 13.69 4.76 -52.85
C LYS A 6 13.91 3.78 -51.71
N GLU A 7 14.80 2.83 -51.91
CA GLU A 7 15.20 1.86 -50.87
C GLU A 7 15.68 2.58 -49.60
N GLU A 8 16.43 3.67 -49.76
CA GLU A 8 16.87 4.59 -48.69
C GLU A 8 15.69 5.21 -47.91
N ASP A 9 14.59 5.56 -48.58
CA ASP A 9 13.38 6.11 -47.93
C ASP A 9 12.66 5.04 -47.12
N ILE A 10 12.67 3.79 -47.59
CA ILE A 10 12.05 2.65 -46.90
C ILE A 10 12.87 2.28 -45.66
N GLU A 11 14.20 2.24 -45.77
CA GLU A 11 15.08 1.98 -44.63
C GLU A 11 14.94 3.03 -43.53
N GLN A 12 14.85 4.31 -43.90
CA GLN A 12 14.61 5.39 -42.94
C GLN A 12 13.27 5.21 -42.21
N ILE A 13 12.19 4.91 -42.95
CA ILE A 13 10.87 4.67 -42.36
C ILE A 13 10.90 3.47 -41.40
N LEU A 14 11.63 2.41 -41.75
CA LEU A 14 11.78 1.24 -40.88
C LEU A 14 12.58 1.57 -39.61
N ALA A 15 13.65 2.34 -39.73
CA ALA A 15 14.42 2.79 -38.57
C ALA A 15 13.59 3.69 -37.63
N GLU A 16 12.81 4.63 -38.18
CA GLU A 16 11.89 5.47 -37.40
C GLU A 16 10.80 4.63 -36.71
N ALA A 17 10.30 3.58 -37.37
CA ALA A 17 9.33 2.66 -36.78
C ALA A 17 9.93 1.87 -35.60
N ASP A 18 11.17 1.40 -35.73
CA ASP A 18 11.88 0.69 -34.65
C ASP A 18 12.14 1.60 -33.44
N GLU A 19 12.49 2.88 -33.65
CA GLU A 19 12.64 3.85 -32.57
C GLU A 19 11.32 4.11 -31.82
N LEU A 20 10.21 4.22 -32.56
CA LEU A 20 8.88 4.39 -31.95
C LEU A 20 8.45 3.16 -31.15
N LEU A 21 8.75 1.95 -31.63
CA LEU A 21 8.48 0.71 -30.90
C LEU A 21 9.25 0.67 -29.56
N GLN A 22 10.52 1.09 -29.56
CA GLN A 22 11.32 1.16 -28.34
C GLN A 22 10.79 2.19 -27.33
N GLN A 23 10.28 3.33 -27.81
CA GLN A 23 9.65 4.35 -26.95
C GLN A 23 8.38 3.81 -26.31
N ILE A 24 7.50 3.17 -27.09
CA ILE A 24 6.27 2.56 -26.59
C ILE A 24 6.57 1.48 -25.54
N ASP A 25 7.54 0.60 -25.79
CA ASP A 25 7.95 -0.42 -24.83
C ASP A 25 8.43 0.19 -23.50
N SER A 26 9.17 1.29 -23.58
CA SER A 26 9.66 2.02 -22.40
C SER A 26 8.53 2.67 -21.61
N GLU A 27 7.58 3.33 -22.30
CA GLU A 27 6.41 3.96 -21.68
C GLU A 27 5.47 2.94 -21.02
N ILE A 28 5.29 1.76 -21.63
CA ILE A 28 4.48 0.67 -21.06
C ILE A 28 5.11 0.14 -19.76
N ILE A 29 6.44 0.02 -19.71
CA ILE A 29 7.17 -0.41 -18.51
C ILE A 29 6.99 0.63 -17.39
N GLU A 30 7.18 1.92 -17.70
CA GLU A 30 7.02 3.02 -16.74
C GLU A 30 5.59 3.06 -16.18
N TYR A 31 4.57 3.00 -17.04
CA TYR A 31 3.17 2.97 -16.63
C TYR A 31 2.86 1.79 -15.69
N GLY A 32 3.39 0.60 -16.00
CA GLY A 32 3.23 -0.58 -15.14
C GLY A 32 4.00 -0.50 -13.81
N GLU A 33 5.09 0.26 -13.73
CA GLU A 33 5.79 0.55 -12.47
C GLU A 33 5.03 1.55 -11.61
N ASP A 34 4.47 2.60 -12.20
CA ASP A 34 3.67 3.60 -11.48
C ASP A 34 2.35 3.02 -10.95
N GLU A 35 1.67 2.16 -11.73
CA GLU A 35 0.48 1.45 -11.24
C GLU A 35 0.83 0.55 -10.03
N ARG A 36 1.95 -0.18 -10.09
CA ARG A 36 2.43 -1.00 -8.97
C ARG A 36 2.81 -0.15 -7.75
N ARG A 37 3.44 1.01 -7.95
CA ARG A 37 3.75 1.96 -6.88
C ARG A 37 2.48 2.42 -6.18
N LEU A 38 1.45 2.81 -6.94
CA LEU A 38 0.18 3.28 -6.39
C LEU A 38 -0.55 2.18 -5.59
N GLN A 39 -0.52 0.93 -6.06
CA GLN A 39 -1.05 -0.22 -5.31
C GLN A 39 -0.28 -0.44 -4.00
N LEU A 40 1.06 -0.35 -4.02
CA LEU A 40 1.88 -0.46 -2.81
C LEU A 40 1.59 0.66 -1.81
N GLU A 41 1.42 1.90 -2.28
CA GLU A 41 1.04 3.02 -1.42
C GLU A 41 -0.32 2.79 -0.74
N GLN A 42 -1.30 2.27 -1.48
CA GLN A 42 -2.59 1.90 -0.91
C GLN A 42 -2.45 0.83 0.18
N TYR A 43 -1.69 -0.25 -0.08
CA TYR A 43 -1.43 -1.28 0.94
C TYR A 43 -0.75 -0.73 2.18
N VAL A 44 0.19 0.22 2.02
CA VAL A 44 0.84 0.88 3.16
C VAL A 44 -0.16 1.69 3.99
N GLN A 45 -1.10 2.40 3.36
CA GLN A 45 -2.14 3.14 4.07
C GLN A 45 -3.10 2.21 4.82
N ASP A 46 -3.53 1.13 4.18
CA ASP A 46 -4.42 0.14 4.80
C ASP A 46 -3.75 -0.53 6.01
N LEU A 47 -2.46 -0.86 5.91
CA LEU A 47 -1.68 -1.40 7.02
C LEU A 47 -1.53 -0.40 8.18
N LYS A 48 -1.32 0.88 7.89
CA LYS A 48 -1.28 1.93 8.93
C LYS A 48 -2.61 2.04 9.66
N LYS A 49 -3.73 1.99 8.92
CA LYS A 49 -5.07 2.03 9.50
C LYS A 49 -5.32 0.81 10.39
N LEU A 50 -5.02 -0.39 9.91
CA LEU A 50 -5.15 -1.63 10.69
C LEU A 50 -4.31 -1.58 11.96
N LYS A 51 -3.07 -1.08 11.88
CA LYS A 51 -2.21 -0.89 13.05
C LYS A 51 -2.85 0.03 14.09
N SER A 52 -3.44 1.16 13.65
CA SER A 52 -4.16 2.08 14.54
C SER A 52 -5.36 1.40 15.18
N GLU A 53 -6.20 0.72 14.39
CA GLU A 53 -7.39 0.04 14.91
C GLU A 53 -7.04 -1.05 15.93
N VAL A 54 -5.95 -1.80 15.70
CA VAL A 54 -5.45 -2.79 16.66
C VAL A 54 -4.94 -2.12 17.93
N HIS A 55 -4.21 -1.01 17.80
CA HIS A 55 -3.72 -0.26 18.95
C HIS A 55 -4.86 0.34 19.79
N ASP A 56 -5.87 0.91 19.13
CA ASP A 56 -7.06 1.48 19.78
C ASP A 56 -7.86 0.40 20.52
N LYS A 57 -7.97 -0.80 19.94
CA LYS A 57 -8.64 -1.95 20.60
C LYS A 57 -7.89 -2.42 21.84
N ILE A 58 -6.56 -2.49 21.79
CA ILE A 58 -5.73 -2.85 22.95
C ILE A 58 -5.88 -1.80 24.06
N GLY A 59 -5.85 -0.51 23.71
CA GLY A 59 -6.07 0.57 24.67
C GLY A 59 -7.47 0.55 25.28
N GLN A 60 -8.49 0.17 24.50
CA GLN A 60 -9.85 -0.01 25.03
C GLN A 60 -9.96 -1.22 25.96
N GLU A 61 -9.40 -2.38 25.60
CA GLU A 61 -9.36 -3.57 26.47
C GLU A 61 -8.68 -3.27 27.82
N GLU A 62 -7.53 -2.60 27.81
CA GLU A 62 -6.83 -2.19 29.04
C GLU A 62 -7.67 -1.25 29.91
N THR A 63 -8.46 -0.34 29.32
CA THR A 63 -9.34 0.56 30.09
C THR A 63 -10.55 -0.17 30.67
N SER A 64 -11.14 -1.14 29.96
CA SER A 64 -12.29 -1.91 30.45
C SER A 64 -11.93 -2.83 31.63
N ASP A 65 -10.76 -3.45 31.61
CA ASP A 65 -10.30 -4.32 32.71
C ASP A 65 -9.97 -3.53 33.98
N SER A 66 -9.55 -2.26 33.85
CA SER A 66 -9.25 -1.40 35.01
C SER A 66 -10.48 -1.06 35.87
N SER A 67 -11.68 -1.14 35.31
CA SER A 67 -12.92 -0.76 36.00
C SER A 67 -13.54 -1.89 36.84
N SER A 68 -13.23 -3.16 36.53
CA SER A 68 -13.77 -4.32 37.25
C SER A 68 -12.81 -4.91 38.29
N TYR A 69 -11.50 -4.71 38.13
CA TYR A 69 -10.50 -5.30 39.04
C TYR A 69 -10.24 -4.46 40.30
N GLY A 70 -10.52 -3.16 40.29
CA GLY A 70 -10.25 -2.27 41.43
C GLY A 70 -11.17 -2.48 42.64
N GLU A 71 -12.45 -2.77 42.40
CA GLU A 71 -13.48 -2.80 43.46
C GLU A 71 -13.45 -4.11 44.26
N GLY A 72 -13.28 -5.26 43.59
CA GLY A 72 -13.27 -6.58 44.24
C GLY A 72 -11.97 -6.90 45.00
N VAL A 73 -10.82 -6.41 44.52
CA VAL A 73 -9.52 -6.64 45.17
C VAL A 73 -9.41 -5.85 46.48
N HIS A 74 -9.94 -4.63 46.53
CA HIS A 74 -10.02 -3.85 47.77
C HIS A 74 -10.86 -4.56 48.83
N GLN A 75 -12.01 -5.10 48.42
CA GLN A 75 -12.92 -5.81 49.32
C GLN A 75 -12.31 -7.10 49.87
N ALA A 76 -11.58 -7.86 49.03
CA ALA A 76 -10.87 -9.05 49.46
C ALA A 76 -9.70 -8.75 50.42
N MET A 77 -9.02 -7.60 50.26
CA MET A 77 -7.98 -7.16 51.20
C MET A 77 -8.56 -6.76 52.56
N GLU A 78 -9.71 -6.08 52.59
CA GLU A 78 -10.37 -5.74 53.86
C GLU A 78 -10.84 -6.97 54.65
N ASP A 79 -11.32 -8.00 53.96
CA ASP A 79 -11.76 -9.25 54.60
C ASP A 79 -10.58 -10.02 55.22
N ILE A 80 -9.39 -9.95 54.62
CA ILE A 80 -8.16 -10.53 55.19
C ILE A 80 -7.71 -9.77 56.45
N VAL A 81 -7.88 -8.44 56.49
CA VAL A 81 -7.47 -7.61 57.63
C VAL A 81 -8.43 -7.75 58.81
N LYS A 82 -9.70 -8.08 58.57
CA LYS A 82 -10.72 -8.28 59.63
C LYS A 82 -10.76 -9.70 60.20
N ALA A 83 -10.11 -10.68 59.56
CA ALA A 83 -9.99 -12.06 60.02
C ALA A 83 -8.82 -12.25 61.01
#